data_AF-A0A661M8R4-F1
#
_entry.id   AF-A0A661M8R4-F1
#
_cell.length_a   1.000
_cell.length_b   1.000
_cell.length_c   1.000
_cell.angle_alpha   90.00
_cell.angle_beta   90.00
_cell.angle_gamma   90.00
#
_symmetry.space_group_name_H-M   'P 1'
#
loop_
_entity.id
_entity.type
_entity.pdbx_description
1 polymer ?
#
loop_
_entity_poly.entity_id
_entity_poly.type
_entity_poly.pdbx_seq_one_letter_code
_entity_poly.pdbx_strand_id
1 'polypeptide(L)'
;MKLRKKIFLWTLLGGALYSLLSYHFIFDGLHVTLLKKSRPTLNYTFFSLQGKEVRKVLDIDDLREDGIADVLVDRGFITAEKAERLLARYNEYDEEY
;
A
#
# COMPACT_ATOMS: atom_id res chain seq x y z
N MET A 1 8.93 26.76 29.11
CA MET A 1 8.42 26.66 27.70
C MET A 1 9.16 25.64 26.82
N LYS A 2 10.39 25.19 27.14
CA LYS A 2 11.16 24.27 26.27
C LYS A 2 10.66 22.82 26.27
N LEU A 3 10.15 22.31 27.41
CA LEU A 3 9.70 20.92 27.53
C LEU A 3 8.43 20.61 26.73
N ARG A 4 7.43 21.50 26.76
CA ARG A 4 6.18 21.33 25.97
C ARG A 4 6.45 21.27 24.47
N LYS A 5 7.35 22.12 23.96
CA LYS A 5 7.79 22.09 22.55
C LYS A 5 8.47 20.78 22.19
N LYS A 6 9.30 20.24 23.09
CA LYS A 6 9.96 18.93 22.91
C LYS A 6 8.94 17.79 22.89
N ILE A 7 7.99 17.76 23.83
CA ILE A 7 6.94 16.73 23.88
C ILE A 7 6.08 16.79 22.62
N PHE A 8 5.69 17.99 22.18
CA PHE A 8 4.96 18.18 20.93
C PHE A 8 5.75 17.64 19.74
N LEU A 9 7.05 17.97 19.65
CA LEU A 9 7.92 17.48 18.58
C LEU A 9 8.01 15.95 18.59
N TRP A 10 8.23 15.33 19.74
CA TRP A 10 8.28 13.86 19.86
C TRP A 10 6.95 13.19 19.53
N THR A 11 5.83 13.82 19.90
CA THR A 11 4.49 13.32 19.56
C THR A 11 4.27 13.38 18.05
N LEU A 12 4.65 14.49 17.41
CA LEU A 12 4.58 14.65 15.97
C LEU A 12 5.47 13.62 15.24
N LEU A 13 6.68 13.41 15.73
CA LEU A 13 7.63 12.44 15.16
C LEU A 13 7.12 11.00 15.31
N GLY A 14 6.60 10.64 16.48
CA GLY A 14 6.00 9.33 16.73
C GLY A 14 4.77 9.09 15.87
N GLY A 15 3.89 10.09 15.73
CA GLY A 15 2.71 10.00 14.87
C GLY A 15 3.07 9.88 13.38
N ALA A 16 4.10 10.60 12.92
CA ALA A 16 4.61 10.47 11.56
C ALA A 16 5.19 9.07 11.31
N LEU A 17 6.04 8.58 12.22
CA LEU A 17 6.62 7.24 12.10
C LEU A 17 5.55 6.15 12.10
N TYR A 18 4.56 6.24 12.99
CA TYR A 18 3.44 5.31 13.02
C TYR A 18 2.64 5.32 11.70
N SER A 19 2.38 6.51 11.15
CA SER A 19 1.71 6.64 9.85
C SER A 19 2.49 5.97 8.71
N LEU A 20 3.82 6.16 8.67
CA LEU A 20 4.69 5.53 7.65
C LEU A 20 4.70 4.00 7.77
N LEU A 21 4.64 3.47 8.99
CA LEU A 21 4.55 2.04 9.24
C LEU A 21 3.16 1.46 8.93
N SER A 22 2.11 2.28 8.99
CA SER A 22 0.71 1.83 8.92
C SER A 22 0.07 1.99 7.55
N TYR A 23 0.65 2.78 6.64
CA TYR A 23 0.06 3.05 5.32
C TYR A 23 1.10 2.98 4.20
N HIS A 24 0.69 2.40 3.07
CA HIS A 24 1.31 2.65 1.78
C HIS A 24 0.72 3.92 1.18
N PHE A 25 1.59 4.81 0.73
CA PHE A 25 1.28 5.99 -0.03
C PHE A 25 1.44 5.60 -1.50
N ILE A 26 0.32 5.28 -2.14
CA ILE A 26 0.26 4.84 -3.54
C ILE A 26 0.06 6.06 -4.44
N PHE A 27 0.99 6.28 -5.36
CA PHE A 27 1.02 7.44 -6.24
C PHE A 27 0.65 7.07 -7.67
N ASP A 28 -0.19 7.89 -8.29
CA ASP A 28 -0.40 7.91 -9.75
C ASP A 28 -0.39 9.36 -10.24
N GLY A 29 0.77 9.80 -10.75
CA GLY A 29 1.04 11.20 -11.01
C GLY A 29 0.91 12.05 -9.73
N LEU A 30 -0.07 12.96 -9.72
CA LEU A 30 -0.36 13.84 -8.57
C LEU A 30 -1.38 13.23 -7.58
N HIS A 31 -1.98 12.10 -7.92
CA HIS A 31 -2.97 11.48 -7.06
C HIS A 31 -2.31 10.54 -6.05
N VAL A 32 -2.75 10.64 -4.79
CA VAL A 32 -2.28 9.80 -3.70
C VAL A 32 -3.46 8.99 -3.13
N THR A 33 -3.31 7.68 -3.03
CA THR A 33 -4.18 6.80 -2.22
C THR A 33 -3.40 6.31 -1.01
N LEU A 34 -4.03 6.35 0.16
CA LEU A 34 -3.51 5.66 1.34
C LEU A 34 -4.10 4.25 1.37
N LEU A 35 -3.24 3.24 1.31
CA LEU A 35 -3.59 1.84 1.48
C LEU A 35 -3.10 1.38 2.85
N LYS A 36 -4.00 0.89 3.71
CA LYS A 36 -3.64 0.46 5.05
C LYS A 36 -2.85 -0.84 4.99
N LYS A 37 -1.74 -0.92 5.74
CA LYS A 37 -0.94 -2.14 5.81
C LYS A 37 -1.55 -3.17 6.76
N SER A 38 -1.46 -4.45 6.41
CA SER A 38 -1.81 -5.55 7.31
C SER A 38 -0.84 -5.66 8.49
N ARG A 39 0.44 -5.34 8.26
CA ARG A 39 1.52 -5.40 9.27
C ARG A 39 2.35 -4.10 9.29
N PRO A 40 2.85 -3.66 10.46
CA PRO A 40 3.76 -2.53 10.53
C PRO A 40 5.08 -2.83 9.79
N THR A 41 5.34 -2.12 8.70
CA THR A 41 6.57 -2.27 7.91
C THR A 41 6.91 -0.97 7.21
N LEU A 42 8.18 -0.76 6.85
CA LEU A 42 8.59 0.33 5.97
C LEU A 42 8.60 -0.08 4.49
N ASN A 43 8.39 -1.37 4.19
CA ASN A 43 8.31 -1.86 2.82
C ASN A 43 7.21 -1.14 2.05
N TYR A 44 7.54 -0.79 0.81
CA TYR A 44 6.66 -0.14 -0.15
C TYR A 44 5.83 1.02 0.43
N THR A 45 6.36 1.73 1.44
CA THR A 45 5.65 2.86 2.08
C THR A 45 5.34 3.93 1.05
N PHE A 46 6.23 4.14 0.08
CA PHE A 46 6.00 5.04 -1.04
C PHE A 46 6.08 4.21 -2.32
N PHE A 47 4.97 4.12 -3.06
CA PHE A 47 4.92 3.29 -4.26
C PHE A 47 4.18 4.00 -5.40
N SER A 48 4.84 4.13 -6.56
CA SER A 48 4.22 4.72 -7.75
C SER A 48 3.66 3.63 -8.66
N LEU A 49 2.43 3.79 -9.12
CA LEU A 49 1.78 2.98 -10.16
C LEU A 49 2.19 3.40 -11.57
N GLN A 50 2.78 4.59 -11.71
CA GLN A 50 3.05 5.18 -13.02
C GLN A 50 4.01 4.32 -13.84
N GLY A 51 3.56 3.95 -15.05
CA GLY A 51 4.34 3.15 -15.99
C GLY A 51 4.60 1.70 -15.56
N LYS A 52 3.94 1.22 -14.49
CA LYS A 52 4.06 -0.17 -14.05
C LYS A 52 2.99 -1.04 -14.69
N GLU A 53 3.38 -2.24 -15.07
CA GLU A 53 2.43 -3.26 -15.47
C GLU A 53 1.67 -3.77 -14.25
N VAL A 54 0.34 -3.89 -14.37
CA VAL A 54 -0.56 -4.37 -13.31
C VAL A 54 -0.08 -5.69 -12.70
N ARG A 55 0.33 -6.66 -13.53
CA ARG A 55 0.79 -7.97 -13.05
C ARG A 55 2.00 -7.82 -12.13
N LYS A 56 2.98 -7.01 -12.51
CA LYS A 56 4.17 -6.74 -11.70
C LYS A 56 3.87 -6.03 -10.38
N VAL A 57 2.77 -5.27 -10.31
CA VAL A 57 2.31 -4.68 -9.05
C VAL A 57 1.69 -5.74 -8.15
N LEU A 58 0.87 -6.63 -8.72
CA LEU A 58 0.24 -7.74 -8.00
C LEU A 58 1.23 -8.84 -7.59
N ASP A 59 2.36 -8.98 -8.28
CA ASP A 59 3.45 -9.88 -7.90
C ASP A 59 4.20 -9.44 -6.61
N ILE A 60 3.89 -8.26 -6.07
CA ILE A 60 4.45 -7.79 -4.80
C ILE A 60 3.52 -8.23 -3.67
N ASP A 61 3.89 -9.28 -2.95
CA ASP A 61 3.07 -9.87 -1.89
C ASP A 61 2.62 -8.84 -0.85
N ASP A 62 3.54 -8.01 -0.33
CA ASP A 62 3.22 -6.95 0.63
C ASP A 62 2.08 -6.03 0.14
N LEU A 63 2.05 -5.69 -1.15
CA LEU A 63 1.00 -4.82 -1.72
C LEU A 63 -0.27 -5.62 -2.06
N ARG A 64 -0.12 -6.84 -2.57
CA ARG A 64 -1.22 -7.74 -2.94
C ARG A 64 -2.06 -8.09 -1.72
N GLU A 65 -1.42 -8.56 -0.66
CA GLU A 65 -2.05 -8.91 0.61
C GLU A 65 -2.73 -7.71 1.27
N ASP A 66 -2.14 -6.52 1.11
CA ASP A 66 -2.68 -5.27 1.66
C ASP A 66 -3.80 -4.66 0.78
N GLY A 67 -4.19 -5.30 -0.32
CA GLY A 67 -5.36 -4.91 -1.12
C GLY A 67 -5.08 -3.93 -2.26
N ILE A 68 -3.86 -3.90 -2.82
CA ILE A 68 -3.53 -3.00 -3.94
C ILE A 68 -4.40 -3.25 -5.19
N ALA A 69 -4.98 -4.45 -5.33
CA ALA A 69 -5.89 -4.78 -6.42
C ALA A 69 -7.11 -3.86 -6.45
N ASP A 70 -7.70 -3.56 -5.29
CA ASP A 70 -8.84 -2.66 -5.18
C ASP A 70 -8.45 -1.24 -5.60
N VAL A 71 -7.26 -0.79 -5.20
CA VAL A 71 -6.71 0.51 -5.63
C VAL A 71 -6.55 0.55 -7.15
N LEU A 72 -6.10 -0.53 -7.78
CA LEU A 72 -5.96 -0.61 -9.24
C LEU A 72 -7.32 -0.56 -9.95
N VAL A 73 -8.37 -1.14 -9.36
CA VAL A 73 -9.74 -1.08 -9.88
C VAL A 73 -10.31 0.33 -9.72
N ASP A 74 -10.25 0.91 -8.53
CA ASP A 74 -10.76 2.25 -8.21
C ASP A 74 -10.11 3.34 -9.07
N ARG A 75 -8.83 3.15 -9.42
CA ARG A 75 -8.06 4.06 -10.26
C ARG A 75 -8.22 3.77 -11.77
N GLY A 76 -8.95 2.73 -12.15
CA GLY A 76 -9.25 2.41 -13.54
C GLY A 76 -8.12 1.73 -14.32
N PHE A 77 -7.10 1.19 -13.64
CA PHE A 77 -6.05 0.41 -14.30
C PHE A 77 -6.56 -0.94 -14.81
N ILE A 78 -7.54 -1.52 -14.11
CA ILE A 78 -8.20 -2.79 -14.44
C ILE A 78 -9.68 -2.76 -14.02
N THR A 79 -10.47 -3.68 -14.56
CA THR A 79 -11.83 -3.96 -14.07
C THR A 79 -11.79 -4.89 -12.87
N ALA A 80 -12.86 -4.89 -12.06
CA ALA A 80 -13.02 -5.81 -10.93
C ALA A 80 -12.91 -7.29 -11.37
N GLU A 81 -13.61 -7.67 -12.44
CA GLU A 81 -13.52 -9.03 -13.01
C GLU A 81 -12.08 -9.42 -13.39
N LYS A 82 -11.31 -8.47 -13.95
CA LYS A 82 -9.90 -8.71 -14.29
C LYS A 82 -9.03 -8.81 -13.04
N ALA A 83 -9.32 -8.04 -12.00
CA ALA A 83 -8.63 -8.13 -10.71
C ALA A 83 -8.83 -9.51 -10.08
N GLU A 84 -10.08 -9.98 -9.99
CA GLU A 84 -10.43 -11.31 -9.47
C GLU A 84 -9.69 -12.42 -10.23
N ARG A 85 -9.72 -12.38 -11.57
CA ARG A 85 -9.00 -13.37 -12.41
C ARG A 85 -7.49 -13.36 -12.20
N LEU A 86 -6.90 -12.19 -11.95
CA LEU A 86 -5.47 -12.08 -11.70
C LEU A 86 -5.10 -12.59 -10.31
N LEU A 87 -5.92 -12.29 -9.30
CA LEU A 87 -5.75 -12.70 -7.91
C LEU A 87 -5.97 -14.20 -7.70
N ALA A 88 -6.91 -14.82 -8.43
CA ALA A 88 -7.17 -16.26 -8.35
C ALA A 88 -5.90 -17.11 -8.56
N ARG A 89 -4.97 -16.63 -9.39
CA ARG A 89 -3.69 -17.30 -9.64
C ARG A 89 -2.74 -17.31 -8.45
N TYR A 90 -2.98 -16.52 -7.41
CA TYR A 90 -2.17 -16.56 -6.19
C TYR A 90 -2.86 -17.42 -5.12
N ASN A 91 -4.19 -17.41 -5.06
CA ASN A 91 -4.94 -18.29 -4.17
C ASN A 91 -4.72 -19.78 -4.49
N GLU A 92 -4.68 -20.15 -5.78
CA GLU A 92 -4.36 -21.53 -6.21
C GLU A 92 -2.94 -21.97 -5.81
N TYR A 93 -1.99 -21.03 -5.69
CA TYR A 93 -0.61 -21.33 -5.30
C TYR A 93 -0.47 -21.49 -3.77
N ASP A 94 -1.28 -20.77 -2.99
CA ASP A 94 -1.27 -20.82 -1.53
C ASP A 94 -1.93 -22.12 -0.98
N GLU A 95 -2.78 -22.80 -1.75
CA GLU A 95 -3.42 -24.07 -1.37
C GLU A 95 -2.56 -25.32 -1.66
N GLU A 96 -1.46 -25.19 -2.42
CA GLU A 96 -0.62 -26.31 -2.85
C GLU A 96 0.58 -26.60 -1.90
N TYR A 97 0.70 -25.85 -0.78
CA TYR A 97 1.77 -25.96 0.22
C TYR A 97 1.28 -26.20 1.65
#